data_AF-A0A1Y2G1V3-F1
#
_entry.id   AF-A0A1Y2G1V3-F1
#
_cell.length_a   1.000
_cell.length_b   1.000
_cell.length_c   1.000
_cell.angle_alpha   90.00
_cell.angle_beta   90.00
_cell.angle_gamma   90.00
#
_symmetry.space_group_name_H-M   'P 1'
#
loop_
_entity.id
_entity.type
_entity.pdbx_description
1 polymer ?
#
loop_
_entity_poly.entity_id
_entity_poly.type
_entity_poly.pdbx_seq_one_letter_code
_entity_poly.pdbx_strand_id
1 'polypeptide(L)' 'LLRLQRGLKCAWTDQTVKADMSSWLVNTTGQENRWIPTDLYQEHNNLLIKKMH' A
#
# COMPACT_ATOMS: atom_id res chain seq x y z
N LEU A 1 -4.30 -2.82 -8.11
CA LEU A 1 -4.69 -2.35 -6.77
C LEU A 1 -6.19 -2.07 -6.65
N LEU A 2 -6.77 -1.13 -7.40
CA LEU A 2 -8.21 -0.79 -7.32
C LEU A 2 -9.18 -1.98 -7.45
N ARG A 3 -8.92 -2.94 -8.34
CA ARG A 3 -9.77 -4.13 -8.50
C ARG A 3 -9.70 -5.10 -7.32
N LEU A 4 -8.50 -5.29 -6.76
CA LEU A 4 -8.27 -6.11 -5.56
C LEU A 4 -8.95 -5.50 -4.33
N GLN A 5 -8.81 -4.18 -4.18
CA GLN A 5 -9.44 -3.43 -3.09
C GLN A 5 -10.97 -3.51 -3.15
N ARG A 6 -11.56 -3.45 -4.35
CA ARG A 6 -13.00 -3.60 -4.53
C ARG A 6 -13.48 -5.03 -4.23
N GLY A 7 -12.72 -6.05 -4.63
CA GLY A 7 -13.01 -7.45 -4.31
C GLY A 7 -12.97 -7.74 -2.81
N LEU A 8 -11.94 -7.25 -2.12
CA LEU A 8 -11.80 -7.38 -0.67
C LEU A 8 -12.91 -6.65 0.09
N LYS A 9 -13.28 -5.43 -0.34
CA LYS A 9 -14.41 -4.67 0.24
C LYS A 9 -15.78 -5.36 0.06
N CYS A 10 -15.96 -6.14 -1.00
CA CYS A 10 -17.21 -6.89 -1.19
C CYS A 10 -17.25 -8.19 -0.40
N ALA A 11 -16.09 -8.79 -0.11
CA ALA A 11 -16.00 -10.09 0.55
C ALA A 11 -15.86 -9.97 2.08
N TRP A 12 -15.19 -8.94 2.58
CA TRP A 12 -14.80 -8.81 3.99
C TRP A 12 -15.39 -7.54 4.62
N THR A 13 -15.56 -7.57 5.94
CA THR A 13 -15.99 -6.40 6.72
C THR A 13 -14.95 -5.29 6.65
N ASP A 14 -15.40 -4.03 6.71
CA ASP A 14 -14.53 -2.85 6.60
C ASP A 14 -13.36 -2.87 7.60
N GLN A 15 -13.57 -3.43 8.79
CA GLN A 15 -12.51 -3.58 9.80
C GLN A 15 -11.41 -4.55 9.35
N THR A 16 -11.78 -5.69 8.77
CA THR A 16 -10.83 -6.69 8.25
C THR A 16 -10.12 -6.17 7.01
N VAL A 17 -10.82 -5.49 6.11
CA VAL A 17 -10.20 -4.84 4.95
C VAL A 17 -9.20 -3.77 5.39
N LYS A 18 -9.53 -2.97 6.41
CA LYS A 18 -8.62 -1.95 6.93
C LYS A 18 -7.38 -2.57 7.57
N ALA A 19 -7.55 -3.61 8.38
CA ALA A 19 -6.43 -4.32 9.02
C ALA A 19 -5.51 -4.97 7.97
N ASP A 20 -6.08 -5.69 7.01
CA ASP A 20 -5.30 -6.37 5.97
C ASP A 20 -4.63 -5.38 5.02
N MET A 21 -5.35 -4.35 4.54
CA MET A 21 -4.75 -3.26 3.76
C MET A 21 -3.63 -2.55 4.51
N SER A 22 -3.75 -2.35 5.83
CA SER A 22 -2.69 -1.72 6.63
C SER A 22 -1.45 -2.61 6.81
N SER A 23 -1.60 -3.92 6.69
CA SER A 23 -0.48 -4.87 6.73
C SER A 23 0.19 -5.01 5.35
N TRP A 24 -0.60 -4.94 4.28
CA TRP A 24 -0.14 -5.13 2.90
C TRP A 24 0.33 -3.84 2.24
N LEU A 25 -0.11 -2.67 2.71
CA LEU A 25 0.19 -1.38 2.11
C LEU A 25 0.80 -0.44 3.13
N VAL A 26 1.93 0.15 2.75
CA VAL A 26 2.63 1.19 3.51
C VAL A 26 2.60 2.50 2.76
N ASN A 27 2.41 3.60 3.48
CA ASN A 27 2.49 4.95 2.92
C ASN A 27 3.78 5.61 3.38
N THR A 28 4.77 5.62 2.50
CA THR A 28 6.11 6.16 2.79
C THR A 28 6.17 7.68 2.71
N THR A 29 5.15 8.29 2.09
CA THR A 29 5.15 9.72 1.72
C THR A 29 4.14 10.54 2.51
N GLY A 30 3.30 9.90 3.33
CA GLY A 30 2.21 10.55 4.06
C GLY A 30 1.05 11.06 3.21
N GLN A 31 1.06 10.82 1.88
CA GLN A 31 0.01 11.28 0.98
C GLN A 31 -1.10 10.24 0.81
N GLU A 32 -2.37 10.65 0.88
CA GLU A 32 -3.54 9.74 0.89
C GLU A 32 -3.58 8.72 -0.25
N ASN A 33 -2.98 9.01 -1.40
CA ASN A 33 -3.02 8.17 -2.60
C ASN A 33 -1.69 7.46 -2.94
N ARG A 34 -0.69 7.50 -2.05
CA ARG A 34 0.63 6.88 -2.27
C ARG A 34 0.87 5.70 -1.35
N TRP A 35 -0.04 4.73 -1.43
CA TRP A 35 0.11 3.44 -0.79
C TRP A 35 0.87 2.50 -1.73
N ILE A 36 1.93 1.90 -1.22
CA ILE A 36 2.70 0.88 -1.94
C ILE A 36 2.65 -0.45 -1.19
N PRO A 37 2.70 -1.59 -1.89
CA PRO A 37 2.83 -2.89 -1.23
C PRO A 37 4.04 -2.94 -0.31
N THR A 38 3.88 -3.48 0.89
CA THR A 38 4.94 -3.59 1.91
C THR A 38 6.16 -4.35 1.36
N ASP A 39 5.96 -5.39 0.56
CA ASP A 39 7.04 -6.12 -0.12
C ASP A 39 7.85 -5.25 -1.10
N LEU A 40 7.23 -4.23 -1.68
CA LEU A 40 7.87 -3.29 -2.61
C LEU A 40 8.46 -2.06 -1.88
N TYR A 41 8.30 -1.96 -0.56
CA TYR A 41 8.79 -0.82 0.23
C TYR A 41 10.28 -0.59 0.05
N GLN A 42 11.07 -1.66 0.15
CA GLN A 42 12.53 -1.57 0.09
C GLN A 42 13.01 -1.17 -1.32
N GLU A 43 12.38 -1.72 -2.36
CA GLU A 43 12.67 -1.36 -3.75
C GLU A 43 12.27 0.08 -4.07
N HIS A 44 11.11 0.52 -3.58
CA HIS A 44 10.64 1.89 -3.74
C HIS A 44 11.58 2.89 -3.04
N ASN A 45 12.04 2.60 -1.82
CA ASN A 45 13.01 3.44 -1.13
C ASN A 45 14.35 3.48 -1.85
N ASN A 46 14.84 2.35 -2.37
CA ASN A 46 16.07 2.30 -3.16
C ASN A 46 15.97 3.15 -4.44
N LEU A 47 14.81 3.14 -5.11
CA LEU A 47 14.54 4.00 -6.26
C LEU A 47 14.50 5.49 -5.88
N LEU A 48 13.88 5.83 -4.75
CA LEU A 48 13.82 7.21 -4.25
C LEU A 48 15.22 7.75 -3.93
N ILE A 49 16.05 6.95 -3.24
CA ILE A 49 17.45 7.31 -2.92
C ILE A 49 18.26 7.50 -4.21
N LYS A 50 18.14 6.58 -5.18
CA LYS A 50 18.79 6.71 -6.49
C LYS A 50 18.36 7.93 -7.30
N LYS A 51 17.14 8.45 -7.07
CA LYS A 51 16.64 9.64 -7.77
C LYS A 51 17.15 10.95 -7.14
N MET A 52 17.53 10.91 -5.86
CA MET A 52 18.09 12.07 -5.14
C MET A 52 19.59 12.22 -5.32
N HIS A 53 20.27 11.19 -5.82
CA HIS A 53 21.70 11.17 -6.12
C HIS A 53 21.92 11.29 -7.63
#